data_AF-A0A2V6J098-F1
#
_entry.id   AF-A0A2V6J098-F1
#
_cell.length_a   1.000
_cell.length_b   1.000
_cell.length_c   1.000
_cell.angle_alpha   90.00
_cell.angle_beta   90.00
_cell.angle_gamma   90.00
#
_symmetry.space_group_name_H-M   'P 1'
#
loop_
_entity.id
_entity.type
_entity.pdbx_description
1 polymer ?
#
loop_
_entity_poly.entity_id
_entity_poly.type
_entity_poly.pdbx_seq_one_letter_code
_entity_poly.pdbx_strand_id
1 'polypeptide(L)'
;MDRVVGIETEYGCLLSEDEPHVNSELWPAKVKNYLFRKADAGTIDLHYRDYEEPPGNGGFLLNGGRLYLDMGHIEYASPECLHLHDLVTYELAGDDLLQSALIALGAEDRVSFIKNNVDHHTGATFGCHENYLMRREAQFTPPILGTLLTFLATRQIFTGAGRVGQSNPLAFDFEPPQPERQVNFQLSQRADHIVNDIYQWVQFNRAIINARDEPLADYRKYRRLHLLIGDSNMSPYATAVKIGTTACVLSLLEEGRLPRNLVLADAVQSTRDISRDTSEQWIVRLENGKTMSALDVQWEFHHLAQKHLRHSSAETNWLLENWGFVL
;
A
#
# COMPACT_ATOMS: atom_id res chain seq x y z
N MET A 1 15.16 7.45 7.58
CA MET A 1 14.86 7.81 6.18
C MET A 1 15.19 9.29 6.03
N ASP A 2 15.22 9.80 4.80
CA ASP A 2 15.51 11.20 4.49
C ASP A 2 14.27 11.98 4.01
N ARG A 3 13.09 11.35 4.05
CA ARG A 3 11.81 11.90 3.60
C ARG A 3 10.69 11.59 4.58
N VAL A 4 9.64 12.41 4.51
CA VAL A 4 8.37 12.16 5.21
C VAL A 4 7.62 11.04 4.49
N VAL A 5 7.09 10.11 5.27
CA VAL A 5 6.27 9.00 4.80
C VAL A 5 4.98 8.87 5.62
N GLY A 6 3.96 8.29 5.02
CA GLY A 6 2.71 7.93 5.69
C GLY A 6 2.08 6.69 5.07
N ILE A 7 1.22 6.01 5.82
CA ILE A 7 0.49 4.83 5.37
C ILE A 7 -1.00 4.99 5.66
N GLU A 8 -1.83 4.65 4.68
CA GLU A 8 -3.30 4.61 4.76
C GLU A 8 -3.71 3.13 4.73
N THR A 9 -4.40 2.66 5.76
CA THR A 9 -4.83 1.25 5.88
C THR A 9 -6.33 1.18 6.01
N GLU A 10 -6.97 0.56 5.03
CA GLU A 10 -8.38 0.21 5.08
C GLU A 10 -8.56 -1.17 5.72
N TYR A 11 -9.62 -1.32 6.53
CA TYR A 11 -9.92 -2.57 7.23
C TYR A 11 -11.24 -3.17 6.75
N GLY A 12 -11.20 -4.45 6.37
CA GLY A 12 -12.39 -5.26 6.15
C GLY A 12 -13.15 -5.48 7.47
N CYS A 13 -14.48 -5.47 7.46
CA CYS A 13 -15.30 -5.72 8.65
C CYS A 13 -15.94 -7.10 8.55
N LEU A 14 -15.54 -8.03 9.42
CA LEU A 14 -16.09 -9.38 9.51
C LEU A 14 -17.04 -9.47 10.70
N LEU A 15 -18.21 -10.08 10.49
CA LEU A 15 -19.21 -10.35 11.51
C LEU A 15 -19.34 -11.86 11.74
N SER A 16 -19.57 -12.27 12.98
CA SER A 16 -19.99 -13.62 13.32
C SER A 16 -21.36 -13.95 12.72
N GLU A 17 -21.64 -15.23 12.46
CA GLU A 17 -22.94 -15.69 11.92
C GLU A 17 -24.16 -15.26 12.75
N ASP A 18 -23.98 -15.13 14.07
CA ASP A 18 -25.04 -14.72 15.01
C ASP A 18 -25.34 -13.21 14.98
N GLU A 19 -24.49 -12.40 14.36
CA GLU A 19 -24.67 -10.95 14.26
C GLU A 19 -25.44 -10.62 12.97
N PRO A 20 -26.57 -9.88 13.03
CA PRO A 20 -27.36 -9.58 11.84
C PRO A 20 -26.52 -8.85 10.78
N HIS A 21 -26.43 -9.40 9.57
CA HIS A 21 -25.65 -8.79 8.47
C HIS A 21 -26.06 -7.36 8.11
N VAL A 22 -27.28 -6.92 8.47
CA VAL A 22 -27.72 -5.52 8.35
C VAL A 22 -26.83 -4.55 9.14
N ASN A 23 -26.03 -5.04 10.09
CA ASN A 23 -25.17 -4.24 10.95
C ASN A 23 -23.73 -4.03 10.42
N SER A 24 -23.31 -4.63 9.31
CA SER A 24 -21.91 -4.58 8.86
C SER A 24 -21.43 -3.15 8.59
N GLU A 25 -22.24 -2.31 7.94
CA GLU A 25 -21.96 -0.89 7.71
C GLU A 25 -22.10 -0.06 9.01
N LEU A 26 -22.84 -0.55 9.99
CA LEU A 26 -23.04 0.14 11.27
C LEU A 26 -21.82 0.00 12.19
N TRP A 27 -21.07 -1.10 12.12
CA TRP A 27 -19.93 -1.35 13.01
C TRP A 27 -18.74 -0.40 12.79
N PRO A 28 -18.28 -0.15 11.55
CA PRO A 28 -17.32 0.91 11.24
C PRO A 28 -17.69 2.25 11.87
N ALA A 29 -18.94 2.68 11.67
CA ALA A 29 -19.46 3.92 12.23
C ALA A 29 -19.54 3.90 13.77
N LYS A 30 -19.98 2.79 14.39
CA LYS A 30 -20.04 2.61 15.85
C LYS A 30 -18.65 2.75 16.48
N VAL A 31 -17.66 2.05 15.93
CA VAL A 31 -16.27 2.04 16.43
C VAL A 31 -15.64 3.42 16.29
N LYS A 32 -15.72 4.03 15.11
CA LYS A 32 -15.29 5.43 14.91
C LYS A 32 -15.96 6.37 15.93
N ASN A 33 -17.28 6.30 16.07
CA ASN A 33 -18.01 7.19 16.99
C ASN A 33 -17.64 6.94 18.45
N TYR A 34 -17.38 5.68 18.85
CA TYR A 34 -16.87 5.37 20.18
C TYR A 34 -15.51 6.03 20.42
N LEU A 35 -14.56 5.84 19.49
CA LEU A 35 -13.21 6.39 19.60
C LEU A 35 -13.24 7.91 19.82
N PHE A 36 -14.02 8.65 19.03
CA PHE A 36 -14.05 10.10 19.13
C PHE A 36 -15.00 10.69 20.17
N ARG A 37 -16.11 10.01 20.51
CA ARG A 37 -17.15 10.58 21.41
C ARG A 37 -17.14 10.00 22.82
N LYS A 38 -16.41 8.91 23.05
CA LYS A 38 -16.38 8.18 24.33
C LYS A 38 -14.97 7.92 24.83
N ALA A 39 -14.06 7.54 23.95
CA ALA A 39 -12.67 7.27 24.33
C ALA A 39 -11.76 8.51 24.25
N ASP A 40 -12.29 9.66 23.80
CA ASP A 40 -11.55 10.91 23.61
C ASP A 40 -10.22 10.73 22.84
N ALA A 41 -10.21 9.81 21.86
CA ALA A 41 -9.00 9.46 21.10
C ALA A 41 -8.57 10.55 20.11
N GLY A 42 -9.37 11.61 19.94
CA GLY A 42 -9.13 12.68 18.98
C GLY A 42 -10.28 13.66 18.86
N THR A 43 -10.25 14.48 17.80
CA THR A 43 -11.32 15.40 17.43
C THR A 43 -12.01 14.97 16.14
N ILE A 44 -13.34 14.99 16.14
CA ILE A 44 -14.12 14.82 14.91
C ILE A 44 -13.86 16.00 13.98
N ASP A 45 -13.69 15.70 12.70
CA ASP A 45 -13.63 16.72 11.66
C ASP A 45 -15.02 17.12 11.22
N LEU A 46 -15.33 18.42 11.33
CA LEU A 46 -16.63 19.00 11.00
C LEU A 46 -16.60 19.77 9.68
N HIS A 47 -15.53 19.65 8.90
CA HIS A 47 -15.39 20.27 7.59
C HIS A 47 -15.72 19.28 6.47
N TYR A 48 -16.18 19.81 5.34
CA TYR A 48 -16.23 19.05 4.09
C TYR A 48 -14.80 18.84 3.58
N ARG A 49 -14.46 17.59 3.26
CA ARG A 49 -13.13 17.23 2.74
C ARG A 49 -13.17 16.84 1.27
N ASP A 50 -14.15 16.04 0.89
CA ASP A 50 -14.45 15.67 -0.49
C ASP A 50 -15.96 15.38 -0.65
N TYR A 51 -16.44 15.11 -1.86
CA TYR A 51 -17.84 14.80 -2.16
C TYR A 51 -18.36 13.60 -1.37
N GLU A 52 -17.50 12.61 -1.11
CA GLU A 52 -17.83 11.37 -0.40
C GLU A 52 -17.45 11.43 1.10
N GLU A 53 -16.92 12.57 1.55
CA GLU A 53 -16.52 12.76 2.95
C GLU A 53 -17.24 13.97 3.60
N PRO A 54 -18.48 13.76 4.10
CA PRO A 54 -19.23 14.80 4.78
C PRO A 54 -18.69 15.09 6.19
N PRO A 55 -19.05 16.26 6.79
CA PRO A 55 -18.75 16.56 8.18
C PRO A 55 -19.14 15.43 9.14
N GLY A 56 -18.21 15.03 10.01
CA GLY A 56 -18.42 13.95 10.97
C GLY A 56 -18.09 12.55 10.43
N ASN A 57 -17.69 12.42 9.17
CA ASN A 57 -17.26 11.14 8.58
C ASN A 57 -16.02 10.54 9.25
N GLY A 58 -15.14 11.40 9.77
CA GLY A 58 -13.88 11.02 10.41
C GLY A 58 -13.38 12.07 11.37
N GLY A 59 -12.12 11.93 11.79
CA GLY A 59 -11.46 12.86 12.68
C GLY A 59 -9.95 12.68 12.73
N PHE A 60 -9.29 13.65 13.36
CA PHE A 60 -7.87 13.60 13.66
C PHE A 60 -7.66 13.09 15.07
N LEU A 61 -6.78 12.11 15.22
CA LEU A 61 -6.44 11.46 16.47
C LEU A 61 -5.41 12.29 17.24
N LEU A 62 -5.37 12.12 18.57
CA LEU A 62 -4.37 12.80 19.43
C LEU A 62 -2.93 12.40 19.09
N ASN A 63 -2.76 11.24 18.45
CA ASN A 63 -1.47 10.74 17.98
C ASN A 63 -1.04 11.36 16.63
N GLY A 64 -1.83 12.28 16.07
CA GLY A 64 -1.58 12.97 14.80
C GLY A 64 -2.11 12.24 13.56
N GLY A 65 -2.50 10.97 13.68
CA GLY A 65 -3.12 10.23 12.59
C GLY A 65 -4.56 10.68 12.32
N ARG A 66 -5.16 10.12 11.27
CA ARG A 66 -6.55 10.36 10.89
C ARG A 66 -7.29 9.03 10.84
N LEU A 67 -8.53 9.01 11.32
CA LEU A 67 -9.42 7.87 11.22
C LEU A 67 -10.77 8.30 10.68
N TYR A 68 -11.21 7.68 9.59
CA TYR A 68 -12.42 8.06 8.87
C TYR A 68 -13.08 6.86 8.21
N LEU A 69 -14.27 7.06 7.63
CA LEU A 69 -14.93 6.04 6.84
C LEU A 69 -14.66 6.27 5.36
N ASP A 70 -14.00 5.35 4.68
CA ASP A 70 -13.86 5.38 3.22
C ASP A 70 -14.75 4.31 2.60
N MET A 71 -15.72 4.72 1.79
CA MET A 71 -16.70 3.82 1.15
C MET A 71 -17.35 2.80 2.10
N GLY A 72 -17.52 3.16 3.38
CA GLY A 72 -18.11 2.31 4.42
C GLY A 72 -17.10 1.49 5.24
N HIS A 73 -15.82 1.48 4.87
CA HIS A 73 -14.73 0.85 5.61
C HIS A 73 -14.09 1.83 6.58
N ILE A 74 -13.55 1.34 7.71
CA ILE A 74 -12.66 2.18 8.51
C ILE A 74 -11.33 2.27 7.77
N GLU A 75 -10.85 3.49 7.59
CA GLU A 75 -9.48 3.76 7.19
C GLU A 75 -8.74 4.50 8.31
N TYR A 76 -7.55 4.00 8.61
CA TYR A 76 -6.57 4.67 9.46
C TYR A 76 -5.41 5.18 8.59
N ALA A 77 -5.20 6.50 8.59
CA ALA A 77 -4.01 7.13 8.02
C ALA A 77 -3.04 7.51 9.14
N SER A 78 -1.80 7.04 9.07
CA SER A 78 -0.76 7.37 10.04
C SER A 78 -0.48 8.88 10.04
N PRO A 79 0.04 9.44 11.15
CA PRO A 79 0.69 10.74 11.09
C PRO A 79 1.90 10.70 10.14
N GLU A 80 2.38 11.88 9.75
CA GLU A 80 3.61 12.04 8.99
C GLU A 80 4.82 11.58 9.79
N CYS A 81 5.58 10.61 9.26
CA CYS A 81 6.72 10.00 9.93
C CYS A 81 8.03 10.26 9.17
N LEU A 82 9.12 10.49 9.90
CA LEU A 82 10.48 10.61 9.34
C LEU A 82 11.35 9.35 9.56
N HIS A 83 10.94 8.49 10.48
CA HIS A 83 11.63 7.26 10.84
C HIS A 83 10.72 6.04 10.64
N LEU A 84 11.31 4.92 10.21
CA LEU A 84 10.57 3.68 9.93
C LEU A 84 9.98 3.11 11.21
N HIS A 85 10.75 3.21 12.30
CA HIS A 85 10.28 2.81 13.62
C HIS A 85 8.98 3.51 14.00
N ASP A 86 8.91 4.83 13.80
CA ASP A 86 7.74 5.62 14.14
C ASP A 86 6.55 5.24 13.25
N LEU A 87 6.77 5.12 11.93
CA LEU A 87 5.72 4.74 10.99
C LEU A 87 5.11 3.39 11.37
N VAL A 88 5.94 2.37 11.61
CA VAL A 88 5.49 1.04 12.00
C VAL A 88 4.79 1.05 13.35
N THR A 89 5.27 1.87 14.30
CA THR A 89 4.62 2.04 15.60
C THR A 89 3.21 2.63 15.44
N TYR A 90 3.05 3.65 14.60
CA TYR A 90 1.74 4.25 14.36
C TYR A 90 0.79 3.34 13.59
N GLU A 91 1.31 2.54 12.65
CA GLU A 91 0.51 1.54 11.95
C GLU A 91 -0.05 0.48 12.92
N LEU A 92 0.77 -0.01 13.86
CA LEU A 92 0.32 -0.88 14.95
C LEU A 92 -0.63 -0.18 15.93
N ALA A 93 -0.43 1.12 16.18
CA ALA A 93 -1.34 1.90 17.02
C ALA A 93 -2.73 2.03 16.36
N GLY A 94 -2.81 2.08 15.04
CA GLY A 94 -4.06 2.00 14.29
C GLY A 94 -4.81 0.70 14.58
N ASP A 95 -4.11 -0.44 14.51
CA ASP A 95 -4.66 -1.76 14.82
C ASP A 95 -5.16 -1.83 16.28
N ASP A 96 -4.35 -1.34 17.23
CA ASP A 96 -4.68 -1.32 18.67
C ASP A 96 -5.89 -0.46 18.99
N LEU A 97 -6.07 0.69 18.31
CA LEU A 97 -7.26 1.55 18.48
C LEU A 97 -8.53 0.79 18.11
N LEU A 98 -8.52 0.03 17.01
CA LEU A 98 -9.70 -0.74 16.57
C LEU A 98 -9.98 -1.90 17.53
N GLN A 99 -8.95 -2.65 17.92
CA GLN A 99 -9.10 -3.76 18.85
C GLN A 99 -9.59 -3.30 20.22
N SER A 100 -9.00 -2.24 20.76
CA SER A 100 -9.41 -1.66 22.05
C SER A 100 -10.84 -1.13 22.01
N ALA A 101 -11.26 -0.54 20.89
CA ALA A 101 -12.65 -0.10 20.71
C ALA A 101 -13.63 -1.27 20.68
N LEU A 102 -13.30 -2.39 20.03
CA LEU A 102 -14.15 -3.59 20.01
C LEU A 102 -14.32 -4.17 21.41
N ILE A 103 -13.23 -4.30 22.17
CA ILE A 103 -13.26 -4.79 23.56
C ILE A 103 -14.12 -3.88 24.43
N ALA A 104 -13.94 -2.56 24.33
CA ALA A 104 -14.70 -1.61 25.14
C ALA A 104 -16.20 -1.59 24.77
N LEU A 105 -16.56 -2.00 23.55
CA LEU A 105 -17.93 -2.15 23.08
C LEU A 105 -18.53 -3.54 23.38
N GLY A 106 -17.74 -4.49 23.90
CA GLY A 106 -18.18 -5.88 24.14
C GLY A 106 -18.54 -6.62 22.84
N ALA A 107 -17.74 -6.38 21.79
CA ALA A 107 -17.98 -6.87 20.44
C ALA A 107 -16.83 -7.73 19.88
N GLU A 108 -15.75 -7.91 20.64
CA GLU A 108 -14.52 -8.62 20.24
C GLU A 108 -14.75 -10.09 19.83
N ASP A 109 -15.80 -10.74 20.35
CA ASP A 109 -16.16 -12.12 20.01
C ASP A 109 -17.10 -12.22 18.79
N ARG A 110 -17.63 -11.08 18.29
CA ARG A 110 -18.67 -11.04 17.24
C ARG A 110 -18.30 -10.21 16.02
N VAL A 111 -17.33 -9.32 16.16
CA VAL A 111 -16.89 -8.38 15.14
C VAL A 111 -15.38 -8.41 15.08
N SER A 112 -14.81 -8.42 13.89
CA SER A 112 -13.37 -8.34 13.67
C SER A 112 -13.07 -7.39 12.52
N PHE A 113 -12.06 -6.53 12.72
CA PHE A 113 -11.47 -5.76 11.63
C PHE A 113 -10.29 -6.53 11.07
N ILE A 114 -10.34 -6.79 9.77
CA ILE A 114 -9.37 -7.61 9.05
C ILE A 114 -8.47 -6.68 8.25
N LYS A 115 -7.19 -6.67 8.62
CA LYS A 115 -6.14 -5.97 7.89
C LYS A 115 -5.60 -6.88 6.78
N ASN A 116 -6.29 -6.83 5.64
CA ASN A 116 -5.92 -7.52 4.41
C ASN A 116 -6.34 -6.64 3.22
N ASN A 117 -6.39 -7.18 2.00
CA ASN A 117 -6.77 -6.42 0.81
C ASN A 117 -7.89 -7.05 -0.01
N VAL A 118 -8.44 -8.19 0.43
CA VAL A 118 -9.45 -8.94 -0.33
C VAL A 118 -10.53 -9.51 0.57
N ASP A 119 -11.77 -9.42 0.13
CA ASP A 119 -12.87 -10.21 0.65
C ASP A 119 -13.22 -11.32 -0.36
N HIS A 120 -13.02 -12.57 0.05
CA HIS A 120 -13.33 -13.74 -0.78
C HIS A 120 -14.83 -13.95 -1.00
N HIS A 121 -15.69 -13.39 -0.15
CA HIS A 121 -17.13 -13.54 -0.26
C HIS A 121 -17.74 -12.54 -1.25
N THR A 122 -17.45 -11.24 -1.08
CA THR A 122 -18.01 -10.19 -1.94
C THR A 122 -17.15 -9.87 -3.16
N GLY A 123 -15.87 -10.25 -3.13
CA GLY A 123 -14.89 -9.83 -4.14
C GLY A 123 -14.41 -8.38 -3.95
N ALA A 124 -14.81 -7.71 -2.87
CA ALA A 124 -14.31 -6.38 -2.53
C ALA A 124 -12.78 -6.40 -2.29
N THR A 125 -12.15 -5.26 -2.51
CA THR A 125 -10.71 -5.06 -2.24
C THR A 125 -10.51 -3.82 -1.40
N PHE A 126 -9.55 -3.89 -0.50
CA PHE A 126 -9.19 -2.83 0.45
C PHE A 126 -7.77 -2.33 0.18
N GLY A 127 -7.57 -1.03 0.33
CA GLY A 127 -6.32 -0.34 0.13
C GLY A 127 -5.33 -0.45 1.29
N CYS A 128 -4.05 -0.57 0.94
CA CYS A 128 -2.94 -0.16 1.80
C CYS A 128 -2.10 0.82 1.02
N HIS A 129 -2.38 2.11 1.16
CA HIS A 129 -1.73 3.13 0.36
C HIS A 129 -0.50 3.68 1.05
N GLU A 130 0.53 3.92 0.26
CA GLU A 130 1.81 4.44 0.74
C GLU A 130 2.00 5.85 0.22
N ASN A 131 2.44 6.74 1.11
CA ASN A 131 2.63 8.15 0.82
C ASN A 131 4.08 8.54 1.05
N TYR A 132 4.71 9.14 0.04
CA TYR A 132 6.09 9.60 0.12
C TYR A 132 6.20 11.05 -0.29
N LEU A 133 6.76 11.87 0.59
CA LEU A 133 7.15 13.23 0.23
C LEU A 133 8.33 13.15 -0.76
N MET A 134 8.21 13.89 -1.85
CA MET A 134 9.18 13.97 -2.93
C MET A 134 9.50 15.42 -3.23
N ARG A 135 10.76 15.70 -3.58
CA ARG A 135 11.19 17.01 -4.09
C ARG A 135 10.55 17.29 -5.45
N ARG A 136 10.05 18.50 -5.65
CA ARG A 136 9.33 18.81 -6.89
C ARG A 136 10.26 18.93 -8.10
N GLU A 137 11.53 19.23 -7.86
CA GLU A 137 12.60 19.28 -8.87
C GLU A 137 12.93 17.89 -9.45
N ALA A 138 12.58 16.81 -8.75
CA ALA A 138 12.75 15.46 -9.25
C ALA A 138 11.90 15.25 -10.50
N GLN A 139 12.54 14.84 -11.59
CA GLN A 139 11.88 14.68 -12.88
C GLN A 139 11.29 13.28 -13.02
N PHE A 140 9.98 13.19 -13.20
CA PHE A 140 9.28 11.96 -13.57
C PHE A 140 9.16 11.84 -15.09
N THR A 141 10.29 11.69 -15.77
CA THR A 141 10.29 11.37 -17.21
C THR A 141 9.77 9.94 -17.42
N PRO A 142 9.22 9.59 -18.60
CA PRO A 142 8.72 8.24 -18.86
C PRO A 142 9.72 7.11 -18.54
N PRO A 143 11.03 7.22 -18.89
CA PRO A 143 12.01 6.18 -18.51
C PRO A 143 12.21 6.04 -17.00
N ILE A 144 12.18 7.15 -16.26
CA ILE A 144 12.33 7.15 -14.80
C ILE A 144 11.10 6.50 -14.15
N LEU A 145 9.90 6.87 -14.59
CA LEU A 145 8.66 6.26 -14.13
C LEU A 145 8.61 4.76 -14.46
N GLY A 146 8.98 4.36 -15.67
CA GLY A 146 9.07 2.94 -16.06
C GLY A 146 10.04 2.14 -15.18
N THR A 147 11.17 2.75 -14.80
CA THR A 147 12.13 2.12 -13.88
C THR A 147 11.58 2.02 -12.45
N LEU A 148 10.87 3.04 -11.97
CA LEU A 148 10.20 2.99 -10.67
C LEU A 148 9.10 1.92 -10.65
N LEU A 149 8.26 1.85 -11.70
CA LEU A 149 7.25 0.81 -11.86
C LEU A 149 7.87 -0.59 -11.87
N THR A 150 9.07 -0.74 -12.45
CA THR A 150 9.81 -2.01 -12.44
C THR A 150 10.18 -2.46 -11.03
N PHE A 151 10.67 -1.54 -10.18
CA PHE A 151 10.88 -1.83 -8.76
C PHE A 151 9.58 -2.18 -8.04
N LEU A 152 8.53 -1.38 -8.23
CA LEU A 152 7.25 -1.55 -7.53
C LEU A 152 6.52 -2.85 -7.90
N ALA A 153 6.56 -3.25 -9.17
CA ALA A 153 5.95 -4.50 -9.64
C ALA A 153 6.68 -5.75 -9.10
N THR A 154 7.99 -5.64 -8.86
CA THR A 154 8.83 -6.78 -8.45
C THR A 154 9.02 -6.88 -6.93
N ARG A 155 8.85 -5.81 -6.15
CA ARG A 155 9.05 -5.84 -4.69
C ARG A 155 8.10 -6.79 -3.94
N GLN A 156 6.97 -7.16 -4.56
CA GLN A 156 6.00 -8.11 -3.98
C GLN A 156 6.60 -9.48 -3.64
N ILE A 157 7.75 -9.86 -4.22
CA ILE A 157 8.45 -11.10 -3.89
C ILE A 157 8.88 -11.16 -2.41
N PHE A 158 9.07 -10.00 -1.77
CA PHE A 158 9.38 -9.91 -0.34
C PHE A 158 8.37 -9.07 0.48
N THR A 159 7.44 -8.36 -0.17
CA THR A 159 6.40 -7.57 0.53
C THR A 159 5.00 -8.14 0.44
N GLY A 160 4.77 -9.18 -0.37
CA GLY A 160 3.45 -9.80 -0.54
C GLY A 160 2.92 -10.43 0.75
N ALA A 161 1.64 -10.24 1.04
CA ALA A 161 0.98 -10.80 2.23
C ALA A 161 0.45 -12.23 2.01
N GLY A 162 0.46 -12.72 0.77
CA GLY A 162 -0.04 -14.02 0.39
C GLY A 162 -1.56 -14.05 0.21
N ARG A 163 -2.02 -14.83 -0.78
CA ARG A 163 -3.44 -15.04 -1.08
C ARG A 163 -3.69 -16.47 -1.53
N VAL A 164 -4.78 -17.07 -1.07
CA VAL A 164 -5.27 -18.33 -1.65
C VAL A 164 -6.22 -18.03 -2.81
N GLY A 165 -6.01 -18.69 -3.95
CA GLY A 165 -6.81 -18.54 -5.15
C GLY A 165 -6.40 -17.34 -6.03
N GLN A 166 -7.27 -17.02 -6.98
CA GLN A 166 -7.12 -15.89 -7.90
C GLN A 166 -8.40 -15.07 -8.01
N SER A 167 -8.26 -13.84 -8.48
CA SER A 167 -9.34 -13.02 -9.00
C SER A 167 -9.02 -12.65 -10.44
N ASN A 168 -10.04 -12.69 -11.28
CA ASN A 168 -10.01 -12.03 -12.58
C ASN A 168 -11.04 -10.92 -12.47
N PRO A 169 -10.72 -9.80 -11.80
CA PRO A 169 -11.64 -8.70 -11.73
C PRO A 169 -11.96 -8.32 -13.17
N LEU A 170 -13.24 -8.10 -13.46
CA LEU A 170 -13.69 -7.62 -14.75
C LEU A 170 -12.89 -6.35 -15.04
N ALA A 171 -11.87 -6.45 -15.89
CA ALA A 171 -11.50 -5.33 -16.72
C ALA A 171 -12.80 -4.94 -17.45
N PHE A 172 -12.97 -3.68 -17.78
CA PHE A 172 -14.03 -3.25 -18.69
C PHE A 172 -13.80 -3.81 -20.12
N ASP A 173 -13.16 -4.97 -20.24
CA ASP A 173 -12.89 -5.72 -21.43
C ASP A 173 -14.16 -6.50 -21.78
N PHE A 174 -14.67 -6.21 -22.97
CA PHE A 174 -15.83 -6.87 -23.55
C PHE A 174 -15.53 -8.30 -24.03
N GLU A 175 -14.28 -8.75 -23.87
CA GLU A 175 -13.87 -10.11 -24.20
C GLU A 175 -13.91 -11.01 -22.95
N PRO A 176 -14.53 -12.20 -23.04
CA PRO A 176 -14.49 -13.15 -21.94
C PRO A 176 -13.01 -13.49 -21.64
N PRO A 177 -12.61 -13.51 -20.35
CA PRO A 177 -11.24 -13.83 -20.00
C PRO A 177 -10.87 -15.20 -20.59
N GLN A 178 -9.66 -15.30 -21.12
CA GLN A 178 -9.16 -16.60 -21.59
C GLN A 178 -9.20 -17.60 -20.43
N PRO A 179 -9.38 -18.90 -20.71
CA PRO A 179 -9.30 -19.92 -19.66
C PRO A 179 -7.88 -19.92 -19.07
N GLU A 180 -7.76 -19.28 -17.92
CA GLU A 180 -6.50 -19.19 -17.20
C GLU A 180 -6.24 -20.48 -16.41
N ARG A 181 -4.96 -20.79 -16.23
CA ARG A 181 -4.53 -21.85 -15.33
C ARG A 181 -5.01 -21.52 -13.92
N GLN A 182 -5.59 -22.50 -13.24
CA GLN A 182 -5.96 -22.36 -11.83
C GLN A 182 -4.71 -22.05 -10.99
N VAL A 183 -4.74 -20.90 -10.31
CA VAL A 183 -3.73 -20.48 -9.34
C VAL A 183 -4.24 -20.79 -7.94
N ASN A 184 -3.51 -21.62 -7.19
CA ASN A 184 -3.89 -22.03 -5.84
C ASN A 184 -3.41 -21.04 -4.78
N PHE A 185 -2.24 -20.46 -4.98
CA PHE A 185 -1.64 -19.48 -4.08
C PHE A 185 -0.95 -18.39 -4.89
N GLN A 186 -0.98 -17.18 -4.35
CA GLN A 186 -0.37 -15.99 -4.91
C GLN A 186 0.45 -15.25 -3.85
N LEU A 187 1.51 -14.57 -4.30
CA LEU A 187 2.35 -13.74 -3.42
C LEU A 187 1.62 -12.50 -2.92
N SER A 188 0.87 -11.82 -3.81
CA SER A 188 0.18 -10.57 -3.48
C SER A 188 -1.33 -10.71 -3.51
N GLN A 189 -1.99 -10.08 -2.55
CA GLN A 189 -3.45 -9.94 -2.53
C GLN A 189 -3.95 -8.91 -3.55
N ARG A 190 -3.15 -7.87 -3.82
CA ARG A 190 -3.49 -6.74 -4.71
C ARG A 190 -3.19 -6.99 -6.18
N ALA A 191 -2.25 -7.86 -6.52
CA ALA A 191 -1.73 -8.02 -7.89
C ALA A 191 -2.83 -8.18 -8.96
N ASP A 192 -3.80 -9.06 -8.71
CA ASP A 192 -4.93 -9.29 -9.62
C ASP A 192 -5.84 -8.07 -9.80
N HIS A 193 -5.91 -7.20 -8.80
CA HIS A 193 -6.81 -6.05 -8.76
C HIS A 193 -6.22 -4.78 -9.38
N ILE A 194 -4.91 -4.74 -9.60
CA ILE A 194 -4.24 -3.64 -10.32
C ILE A 194 -4.48 -3.79 -11.83
N VAL A 195 -5.01 -2.74 -12.45
CA VAL A 195 -5.42 -2.73 -13.86
C VAL A 195 -4.74 -1.64 -14.68
N ASN A 196 -4.13 -0.65 -14.03
CA ASN A 196 -3.37 0.41 -14.70
C ASN A 196 -2.01 0.62 -14.03
N ASP A 197 -1.07 1.22 -14.75
CA ASP A 197 0.24 1.59 -14.22
C ASP A 197 0.18 2.93 -13.48
N ILE A 198 -0.37 3.97 -14.12
CA ILE A 198 -0.46 5.32 -13.58
C ILE A 198 -1.84 5.90 -13.90
N TYR A 199 -2.57 6.35 -12.88
CA TYR A 199 -3.90 6.95 -13.09
C TYR A 199 -4.24 7.98 -12.00
N GLN A 200 -5.03 9.00 -12.33
CA GLN A 200 -5.34 10.11 -11.41
C GLN A 200 -6.62 9.88 -10.57
N TRP A 201 -7.65 9.22 -11.13
CA TRP A 201 -8.95 9.06 -10.48
C TRP A 201 -9.11 7.63 -9.97
N VAL A 202 -9.03 7.45 -8.65
CA VAL A 202 -9.02 6.10 -8.02
C VAL A 202 -10.38 5.42 -8.09
N GLN A 203 -11.47 6.18 -8.29
CA GLN A 203 -12.82 5.64 -8.44
C GLN A 203 -12.87 4.69 -9.64
N PHE A 204 -12.99 3.39 -9.34
CA PHE A 204 -13.02 2.27 -10.27
C PHE A 204 -11.74 2.00 -11.06
N ASN A 205 -10.65 2.74 -10.78
CA ASN A 205 -9.39 2.56 -11.49
C ASN A 205 -8.21 2.38 -10.52
N ARG A 206 -7.72 1.14 -10.45
CA ARG A 206 -6.66 0.72 -9.53
C ARG A 206 -5.33 0.72 -10.26
N ALA A 207 -4.54 1.77 -10.03
CA ALA A 207 -3.23 1.95 -10.63
C ALA A 207 -2.09 1.60 -9.67
N ILE A 208 -0.88 1.35 -10.19
CA ILE A 208 0.32 1.20 -9.35
C ILE A 208 0.65 2.53 -8.66
N ILE A 209 0.63 3.63 -9.43
CA ILE A 209 0.88 5.00 -8.96
C ILE A 209 -0.39 5.83 -9.17
N ASN A 210 -0.83 6.51 -8.11
CA ASN A 210 -1.84 7.55 -8.21
C ASN A 210 -1.18 8.88 -8.63
N ALA A 211 -1.65 9.47 -9.73
CA ALA A 211 -1.11 10.71 -10.30
C ALA A 211 -1.73 11.99 -9.70
N ARG A 212 -2.57 11.88 -8.66
CA ARG A 212 -3.18 13.03 -7.96
C ARG A 212 -2.09 13.91 -7.32
N ASP A 213 -2.00 15.17 -7.74
CA ASP A 213 -0.99 16.12 -7.26
C ASP A 213 -1.51 16.94 -6.06
N GLU A 214 -1.62 16.28 -4.91
CA GLU A 214 -2.04 16.86 -3.63
C GLU A 214 -0.91 16.70 -2.58
N PRO A 215 0.04 17.66 -2.53
CA PRO A 215 1.26 17.49 -1.75
C PRO A 215 1.08 17.57 -0.24
N LEU A 216 0.00 18.19 0.25
CA LEU A 216 -0.21 18.53 1.66
C LEU A 216 0.97 19.30 2.29
N ALA A 217 1.73 20.00 1.45
CA ALA A 217 2.93 20.78 1.77
C ALA A 217 3.05 21.98 0.80
N ASP A 218 4.13 22.77 0.87
CA ASP A 218 4.38 23.83 -0.11
C ASP A 218 4.48 23.23 -1.52
N TYR A 219 3.43 23.45 -2.31
CA TYR A 219 3.26 22.89 -3.65
C TYR A 219 4.38 23.26 -4.62
N ARG A 220 5.19 24.28 -4.34
CA ARG A 220 6.32 24.65 -5.22
C ARG A 220 7.56 23.80 -4.96
N LYS A 221 7.69 23.27 -3.74
CA LYS A 221 8.88 22.55 -3.26
C LYS A 221 8.68 21.04 -3.26
N TYR A 222 7.45 20.59 -3.03
CA TYR A 222 7.17 19.18 -2.80
C TYR A 222 6.00 18.66 -3.63
N ARG A 223 6.00 17.34 -3.81
CA ARG A 223 4.87 16.55 -4.28
C ARG A 223 4.70 15.34 -3.34
N ARG A 224 3.49 14.78 -3.29
CA ARG A 224 3.22 13.51 -2.60
C ARG A 224 3.09 12.41 -3.64
N LEU A 225 3.96 11.41 -3.57
CA LEU A 225 3.81 10.19 -4.36
C LEU A 225 2.88 9.24 -3.58
N HIS A 226 1.77 8.86 -4.19
CA HIS A 226 0.76 7.99 -3.60
C HIS A 226 0.73 6.66 -4.35
N LEU A 227 1.07 5.57 -3.66
CA LEU A 227 1.16 4.22 -4.24
C LEU A 227 0.00 3.36 -3.75
N LEU A 228 -0.60 2.58 -4.65
CA LEU A 228 -1.78 1.75 -4.35
C LEU A 228 -1.52 0.24 -4.53
N ILE A 229 -0.30 -0.15 -4.92
CA ILE A 229 0.07 -1.54 -5.25
C ILE A 229 0.36 -2.41 -4.02
N GLY A 230 0.74 -1.82 -2.88
CA GLY A 230 1.19 -2.56 -1.70
C GLY A 230 0.07 -3.35 -1.03
N ASP A 231 0.40 -4.54 -0.54
CA ASP A 231 -0.48 -5.31 0.35
C ASP A 231 -0.45 -4.73 1.78
N SER A 232 -1.52 -4.94 2.55
CA SER A 232 -1.56 -4.73 3.99
C SER A 232 -0.71 -5.82 4.66
N ASN A 233 0.29 -5.44 5.45
CA ASN A 233 1.17 -6.42 6.10
C ASN A 233 0.89 -6.49 7.61
N MET A 234 0.65 -7.70 8.13
CA MET A 234 0.55 -7.93 9.58
C MET A 234 1.92 -7.88 10.28
N SER A 235 2.99 -8.21 9.55
CA SER A 235 4.35 -8.22 10.08
C SER A 235 4.92 -6.79 10.09
N PRO A 236 5.27 -6.23 11.26
CA PRO A 236 5.92 -4.93 11.37
C PRO A 236 7.22 -4.86 10.56
N TYR A 237 7.92 -5.99 10.49
CA TYR A 237 9.15 -6.15 9.70
C TYR A 237 8.88 -6.01 8.20
N ALA A 238 7.83 -6.66 7.68
CA ALA A 238 7.45 -6.55 6.27
C ALA A 238 7.02 -5.11 5.92
N THR A 239 6.26 -4.44 6.79
CA THR A 239 5.92 -3.02 6.63
C THR A 239 7.18 -2.15 6.58
N ALA A 240 8.12 -2.35 7.51
CA ALA A 240 9.38 -1.60 7.53
C ALA A 240 10.20 -1.77 6.24
N VAL A 241 10.35 -3.01 5.76
CA VAL A 241 11.08 -3.31 4.53
C VAL A 241 10.36 -2.75 3.30
N LYS A 242 9.04 -2.90 3.20
CA LYS A 242 8.21 -2.34 2.11
C LYS A 242 8.39 -0.83 1.97
N ILE A 243 8.22 -0.10 3.07
CA ILE A 243 8.30 1.37 3.06
C ILE A 243 9.74 1.84 2.90
N GLY A 244 10.66 1.23 3.64
CA GLY A 244 12.06 1.62 3.67
C GLY A 244 12.73 1.45 2.32
N THR A 245 12.62 0.27 1.70
CA THR A 245 13.27 -0.01 0.41
C THR A 245 12.76 0.94 -0.67
N THR A 246 11.47 1.25 -0.64
CA THR A 246 10.86 2.25 -1.53
C THR A 246 11.43 3.64 -1.27
N ALA A 247 11.55 4.08 -0.02
CA ALA A 247 12.18 5.36 0.31
C ALA A 247 13.64 5.43 -0.17
N CYS A 248 14.40 4.34 -0.10
CA CYS A 248 15.75 4.26 -0.66
C CYS A 248 15.75 4.43 -2.20
N VAL A 249 14.87 3.72 -2.90
CA VAL A 249 14.76 3.84 -4.37
C VAL A 249 14.33 5.24 -4.79
N LEU A 250 13.42 5.88 -4.04
CA LEU A 250 13.02 7.26 -4.29
C LEU A 250 14.16 8.26 -4.05
N SER A 251 15.05 7.97 -3.09
CA SER A 251 16.26 8.79 -2.87
C SER A 251 17.23 8.67 -4.04
N LEU A 252 17.45 7.45 -4.55
CA LEU A 252 18.22 7.24 -5.77
C LEU A 252 17.57 7.93 -6.98
N LEU A 253 16.24 7.96 -7.06
CA LEU A 253 15.49 8.67 -8.10
C LEU A 253 15.77 10.18 -8.05
N GLU A 254 15.64 10.81 -6.89
CA GLU A 254 15.88 12.25 -6.71
C GLU A 254 17.34 12.64 -7.03
N GLU A 255 18.28 11.72 -6.82
CA GLU A 255 19.70 11.90 -7.15
C GLU A 255 20.05 11.56 -8.61
N GLY A 256 19.08 11.08 -9.40
CA GLY A 256 19.30 10.67 -10.80
C GLY A 256 20.14 9.41 -10.96
N ARG A 257 20.05 8.48 -10.01
CA ARG A 257 20.90 7.28 -9.86
C ARG A 257 20.18 5.95 -10.09
N LEU A 258 18.92 5.95 -10.54
CA LEU A 258 18.21 4.71 -10.88
C LEU A 258 18.94 3.90 -11.97
N PRO A 259 18.76 2.57 -12.01
CA PRO A 259 19.24 1.74 -13.10
C PRO A 259 18.78 2.29 -14.46
N ARG A 260 19.64 2.19 -15.47
CA ARG A 260 19.28 2.54 -16.85
C ARG A 260 18.82 1.30 -17.59
N ASN A 261 17.89 1.46 -18.52
CA ASN A 261 17.38 0.39 -19.39
C ASN A 261 16.71 -0.77 -18.63
N LEU A 262 16.21 -0.51 -17.42
CA LEU A 262 15.51 -1.48 -16.59
C LEU A 262 14.03 -1.09 -16.51
N VAL A 263 13.34 -1.27 -17.64
CA VAL A 263 11.91 -0.96 -17.78
C VAL A 263 11.19 -2.22 -18.24
N LEU A 264 10.18 -2.63 -17.48
CA LEU A 264 9.27 -3.73 -17.85
C LEU A 264 8.49 -3.39 -19.11
N ALA A 265 8.28 -4.40 -19.97
CA ALA A 265 7.44 -4.26 -21.15
C ALA A 265 5.97 -3.97 -20.78
N ASP A 266 5.51 -4.52 -19.67
CA ASP A 266 4.19 -4.25 -19.09
C ASP A 266 4.27 -4.47 -17.57
N ALA A 267 4.21 -3.40 -16.78
CA ALA A 267 4.32 -3.48 -15.33
C ALA A 267 3.08 -4.10 -14.67
N VAL A 268 1.89 -3.91 -15.23
CA VAL A 268 0.63 -4.44 -14.69
C VAL A 268 0.59 -5.95 -14.90
N GLN A 269 0.87 -6.41 -16.12
CA GLN A 269 0.93 -7.83 -16.43
C GLN A 269 2.04 -8.52 -15.64
N SER A 270 3.24 -7.91 -15.57
CA SER A 270 4.34 -8.46 -14.77
C SER A 270 3.97 -8.59 -13.29
N THR A 271 3.22 -7.63 -12.73
CA THR A 271 2.75 -7.71 -11.34
C THR A 271 1.88 -8.95 -11.11
N ARG A 272 0.96 -9.25 -12.03
CA ARG A 272 0.11 -10.46 -11.95
C ARG A 272 0.91 -11.74 -12.16
N ASP A 273 1.75 -11.77 -13.19
CA ASP A 273 2.53 -12.95 -13.55
C ASP A 273 3.48 -13.37 -12.43
N ILE A 274 4.17 -12.41 -11.80
CA ILE A 274 5.03 -12.67 -10.64
C ILE A 274 4.21 -13.26 -9.48
N SER A 275 3.07 -12.64 -9.16
CA SER A 275 2.22 -13.07 -8.04
C SER A 275 1.74 -14.51 -8.20
N ARG A 276 1.42 -14.91 -9.44
CA ARG A 276 0.83 -16.21 -9.79
C ARG A 276 1.87 -17.30 -10.09
N ASP A 277 3.15 -16.96 -10.17
CA ASP A 277 4.20 -17.91 -10.56
C ASP A 277 4.59 -18.85 -9.41
N THR A 278 4.11 -20.09 -9.50
CA THR A 278 4.42 -21.17 -8.55
C THR A 278 5.80 -21.81 -8.77
N SER A 279 6.53 -21.45 -9.83
CA SER A 279 7.88 -21.96 -10.09
C SER A 279 8.98 -21.14 -9.41
N GLU A 280 8.60 -19.99 -8.82
CA GLU A 280 9.49 -19.06 -8.11
C GLU A 280 10.66 -18.56 -8.99
N GLN A 281 10.50 -18.63 -10.32
CA GLN A 281 11.49 -18.09 -11.25
C GLN A 281 11.25 -16.59 -11.50
N TRP A 282 9.99 -16.17 -11.41
CA TRP A 282 9.52 -14.78 -11.53
C TRP A 282 10.11 -14.05 -12.74
N ILE A 283 10.08 -14.71 -13.90
CA ILE A 283 10.69 -14.16 -15.12
C ILE A 283 9.82 -13.03 -15.67
N VAL A 284 10.43 -11.85 -15.83
CA VAL A 284 9.83 -10.66 -16.40
C VAL A 284 10.45 -10.31 -17.76
N ARG A 285 9.67 -9.64 -18.62
CA ARG A 285 10.14 -9.13 -19.91
C ARG A 285 10.39 -7.64 -19.84
N LEU A 286 11.54 -7.20 -20.35
CA LEU A 286 11.92 -5.80 -20.45
C LEU A 286 11.52 -5.22 -21.83
N GLU A 287 11.33 -3.90 -21.91
CA GLU A 287 11.02 -3.19 -23.17
C GLU A 287 12.08 -3.43 -24.25
N ASN A 288 13.34 -3.67 -23.85
CA ASN A 288 14.45 -3.96 -24.76
C ASN A 288 14.43 -5.39 -25.33
N GLY A 289 13.41 -6.19 -25.01
CA GLY A 289 13.22 -7.56 -25.50
C GLY A 289 13.95 -8.63 -24.69
N LYS A 290 14.78 -8.26 -23.71
CA LYS A 290 15.43 -9.22 -22.80
C LYS A 290 14.46 -9.69 -21.72
N THR A 291 14.81 -10.79 -21.08
CA THR A 291 14.16 -11.28 -19.86
C THR A 291 15.11 -11.21 -18.67
N MET A 292 14.55 -11.11 -17.48
CA MET A 292 15.27 -11.06 -16.21
C MET A 292 14.38 -11.66 -15.12
N SER A 293 14.94 -12.25 -14.06
CA SER A 293 14.11 -12.62 -12.91
C SER A 293 13.75 -11.38 -12.08
N ALA A 294 12.59 -11.38 -11.42
CA ALA A 294 12.22 -10.31 -10.49
C ALA A 294 13.22 -10.18 -9.34
N LEU A 295 13.85 -11.29 -8.95
CA LEU A 295 14.93 -11.32 -7.96
C LEU A 295 16.17 -10.55 -8.45
N ASP A 296 16.64 -10.82 -9.68
CA ASP A 296 17.77 -10.09 -10.26
C ASP A 296 17.44 -8.59 -10.40
N VAL A 297 16.21 -8.26 -10.80
CA VAL A 297 15.74 -6.86 -10.86
C VAL A 297 15.90 -6.19 -9.50
N GLN A 298 15.47 -6.85 -8.42
CA GLN A 298 15.58 -6.30 -7.07
C GLN A 298 17.04 -6.18 -6.60
N TRP A 299 17.92 -7.11 -6.98
CA TRP A 299 19.36 -7.00 -6.72
C TRP A 299 20.01 -5.79 -7.42
N GLU A 300 19.57 -5.40 -8.62
CA GLU A 300 20.06 -4.17 -9.28
C GLU A 300 19.75 -2.91 -8.44
N PHE A 301 18.54 -2.80 -7.90
CA PHE A 301 18.17 -1.69 -7.02
C PHE A 301 18.91 -1.75 -5.68
N HIS A 302 19.01 -2.94 -5.08
CA HIS A 302 19.73 -3.15 -3.82
C HIS A 302 21.19 -2.75 -3.93
N HIS A 303 21.89 -3.20 -4.99
CA HIS A 303 23.30 -2.87 -5.21
C HIS A 303 23.54 -1.37 -5.35
N LEU A 304 22.66 -0.65 -6.05
CA LEU A 304 22.74 0.82 -6.14
C LEU A 304 22.49 1.49 -4.80
N ALA A 305 21.50 1.01 -4.04
CA ALA A 305 21.19 1.54 -2.72
C ALA A 305 22.35 1.31 -1.74
N GLN A 306 22.95 0.10 -1.74
CA GLN A 306 24.19 -0.20 -1.01
C GLN A 306 25.35 0.71 -1.41
N LYS A 307 25.54 0.95 -2.71
CA LYS A 307 26.64 1.78 -3.20
C LYS A 307 26.51 3.24 -2.79
N HIS A 308 25.29 3.79 -2.76
CA HIS A 308 25.06 5.23 -2.65
C HIS A 308 24.50 5.69 -1.31
N LEU A 309 23.77 4.83 -0.59
CA LEU A 309 23.04 5.19 0.63
C LEU A 309 23.59 4.51 1.89
N ARG A 310 24.51 3.54 1.74
CA ARG A 310 25.19 2.96 2.89
C ARG A 310 25.94 4.05 3.65
N HIS A 311 25.92 3.96 4.97
CA HIS A 311 26.47 4.94 5.92
C HIS A 311 25.73 6.27 6.03
N SER A 312 24.60 6.46 5.33
CA SER A 312 23.77 7.65 5.50
C SER A 312 23.10 7.72 6.87
N SER A 313 22.69 6.58 7.44
CA SER A 313 22.17 6.48 8.80
C SER A 313 22.19 5.03 9.32
N ALA A 314 22.05 4.84 10.63
CA ALA A 314 21.90 3.50 11.21
C ALA A 314 20.64 2.78 10.69
N GLU A 315 19.53 3.49 10.57
CA GLU A 315 18.26 2.95 10.04
C GLU A 315 18.41 2.53 8.57
N THR A 316 19.10 3.32 7.75
CA THR A 316 19.38 2.95 6.35
C THR A 316 20.28 1.73 6.26
N ASN A 317 21.32 1.62 7.11
CA ASN A 317 22.19 0.43 7.10
C ASN A 317 21.42 -0.83 7.48
N TRP A 318 20.62 -0.77 8.56
CA TRP A 318 19.74 -1.86 8.95
C TRP A 318 18.82 -2.25 7.80
N LEU A 319 18.18 -1.28 7.15
CA LEU A 319 17.27 -1.53 6.04
C LEU A 319 17.98 -2.22 4.86
N LEU A 320 19.16 -1.76 4.46
CA LEU A 320 19.90 -2.34 3.33
C LEU A 320 20.43 -3.75 3.63
N GLU A 321 20.77 -4.05 4.88
CA GLU A 321 21.10 -5.40 5.33
C GLU A 321 19.86 -6.31 5.26
N ASN A 322 18.72 -5.84 5.76
CA ASN A 322 17.48 -6.61 5.78
C ASN A 322 16.85 -6.78 4.39
N TRP A 323 16.99 -5.80 3.50
CA TRP A 323 16.63 -5.95 2.10
C TRP A 323 17.47 -7.05 1.45
N GLY A 324 18.78 -7.08 1.69
CA GLY A 324 19.64 -8.16 1.19
C GLY A 324 19.38 -9.53 1.82
N PHE A 325 18.78 -9.58 3.01
CA PHE A 325 18.40 -10.83 3.68
C PHE A 325 17.11 -11.44 3.11
N VAL A 326 16.18 -10.62 2.63
CA VAL A 326 14.90 -11.08 2.07
C VAL A 326 14.95 -11.36 0.56
N LEU A 327 16.02 -10.95 -0.13
CA LEU A 327 16.32 -11.31 -1.51
C LEU A 327 17.11 -12.62 -1.57
#